data_AF-A0AB34PYT3-F1
#
_entry.id   AF-A0AB34PYT3-F1
#
_cell.length_a   1.000
_cell.length_b   1.000
_cell.length_c   1.000
_cell.angle_alpha   90.00
_cell.angle_beta   90.00
_cell.angle_gamma   90.00
#
_symmetry.space_group_name_H-M   'P 1'
#
loop_
_entity.id
_entity.type
_entity.pdbx_description
1 polymer ?
#
loop_
_entity_poly.entity_id
_entity_poly.type
_entity_poly.pdbx_seq_one_letter_code
_entity_poly.pdbx_strand_id
1 'polypeptide(L)'
;MNNSIRQFLNKSKADVISHSVKCIIPEQVSLPTNLHPPTSAFNSYTNKFKNAQDFYDHIQPIPFQTNTLPKDRSEIRGVDSSIHRFLFNKFKWKEYPPILKNEFMMIQFFPHHHIISNFRKSNIAFAVNIYTIPLFNSIRLRDAMNRYRGRYSNLQFFKTKTSPIQSACGRSQTKKLFRELFVKALQTSGVINKEGNDNTSVTDKLKGVYAIYIYKVPITTEQKDKVVQDYSAMINKIVNDKNIWNTLNQAAHRSKSVNLQPVLPNVRFSWEVGNCKDDRIRFPFINMTEIQSKKSEYTKRFKKNANKQRNQNQQDIIK
;
A
#
# COMPACT_ATOMS: atom_id res chain seq x y z
N MET A 1 0.53 1.35 -35.84
CA MET A 1 -0.72 0.79 -35.28
C MET A 1 -0.62 -0.73 -35.29
N ASN A 2 -0.93 -1.39 -34.16
CA ASN A 2 -0.66 -2.81 -33.92
C ASN A 2 -1.53 -3.75 -34.78
N ASN A 3 -0.89 -4.60 -35.60
CA ASN A 3 -1.52 -5.58 -36.48
C ASN A 3 -2.43 -6.61 -35.78
N SER A 4 -2.26 -6.78 -34.46
CA SER A 4 -3.03 -7.73 -33.65
C SER A 4 -4.50 -7.32 -33.44
N ILE A 5 -4.84 -6.03 -33.51
CA ILE A 5 -6.21 -5.54 -33.31
C ILE A 5 -7.04 -5.73 -34.60
N ARG A 6 -6.43 -5.54 -35.77
CA ARG A 6 -7.09 -5.77 -37.07
C ARG A 6 -7.46 -7.24 -37.29
N GLN A 7 -6.62 -8.18 -36.85
CA GLN A 7 -6.94 -9.62 -36.94
C GLN A 7 -8.12 -10.03 -36.05
N PHE A 8 -8.31 -9.37 -34.90
CA PHE A 8 -9.43 -9.66 -34.01
C PHE A 8 -10.77 -9.17 -34.57
N LEU A 9 -10.77 -8.00 -35.21
CA LEU A 9 -11.97 -7.40 -35.82
C LEU A 9 -12.36 -8.03 -37.16
N ASN A 10 -11.42 -8.66 -37.88
CA ASN A 10 -11.72 -9.32 -39.15
C ASN A 10 -12.26 -10.75 -38.99
N LYS A 11 -12.04 -11.39 -37.83
CA LYS A 11 -12.56 -12.76 -37.55
C LYS A 11 -14.01 -12.80 -37.11
N SER A 12 -14.65 -11.66 -36.82
CA SER A 12 -16.02 -11.61 -36.32
C SER A 12 -17.08 -11.36 -37.39
N LYS A 13 -16.74 -11.44 -38.69
CA LYS A 13 -17.66 -11.12 -39.80
C LYS A 13 -18.21 -12.32 -40.57
N ALA A 14 -17.74 -13.54 -40.29
CA ALA A 14 -18.24 -14.73 -40.96
C ALA A 14 -18.59 -15.80 -39.92
N ASP A 15 -19.86 -16.16 -39.97
CA ASP A 15 -20.47 -17.38 -39.44
C ASP A 15 -21.05 -17.40 -38.02
N VAL A 16 -22.33 -17.80 -38.04
CA VAL A 16 -23.22 -18.23 -36.95
C VAL A 16 -23.99 -17.12 -36.23
N ILE A 17 -24.81 -16.37 -36.98
CA ILE A 17 -26.09 -15.87 -36.44
C ILE A 17 -27.15 -16.96 -36.69
N SER A 18 -27.21 -17.95 -35.80
CA SER A 18 -28.37 -18.83 -35.74
C SER A 18 -29.55 -18.04 -35.17
N HIS A 19 -30.56 -17.86 -36.02
CA HIS A 19 -31.79 -17.17 -35.72
C HIS A 19 -32.65 -18.04 -34.78
N SER A 20 -32.47 -17.95 -33.46
CA SER A 20 -33.51 -18.38 -32.48
C SER A 20 -33.18 -18.08 -31.00
N VAL A 21 -32.34 -17.08 -30.68
CA VAL A 21 -32.33 -16.58 -29.30
C VAL A 21 -33.48 -15.57 -29.16
N LYS A 22 -34.68 -16.06 -28.80
CA LYS A 22 -35.73 -15.19 -28.27
C LYS A 22 -35.21 -14.64 -26.94
N CYS A 23 -34.68 -13.43 -26.97
CA CYS A 23 -34.44 -12.66 -25.75
C CYS A 23 -35.79 -12.54 -25.04
N ILE A 24 -35.91 -13.17 -23.87
CA ILE A 24 -37.02 -12.89 -22.95
C ILE A 24 -36.84 -11.45 -22.53
N ILE A 25 -37.67 -10.56 -23.07
CA ILE A 25 -37.77 -9.18 -22.61
C ILE A 25 -38.32 -9.28 -21.18
N PRO A 26 -37.58 -8.87 -20.15
CA PRO A 26 -38.13 -8.84 -18.79
C PRO A 26 -39.38 -7.97 -18.81
N GLU A 27 -40.47 -8.44 -18.19
CA GLU A 27 -41.65 -7.59 -17.94
C GLU A 27 -41.17 -6.26 -17.36
N GLN A 28 -41.64 -5.17 -17.96
CA GLN A 28 -41.37 -3.83 -17.46
C GLN A 28 -42.01 -3.72 -16.08
N VAL A 29 -41.21 -4.00 -15.05
CA VAL A 29 -41.55 -3.66 -13.67
C VAL A 29 -41.64 -2.13 -13.65
N SER A 30 -42.84 -1.61 -13.47
CA SER A 30 -43.10 -0.19 -13.23
C SER A 30 -42.38 0.20 -11.94
N LEU A 31 -41.16 0.72 -12.08
CA LEU A 31 -40.42 1.32 -10.99
C LEU A 31 -41.25 2.48 -10.45
N PRO A 32 -41.44 2.59 -9.12
CA PRO A 32 -42.12 3.73 -8.53
C PRO A 32 -41.42 5.01 -8.98
N THR A 33 -42.18 5.90 -9.61
CA THR A 33 -41.72 7.12 -10.29
C THR A 33 -41.11 8.16 -9.34
N ASN A 34 -41.07 7.86 -8.03
CA ASN A 34 -40.60 8.72 -6.95
C ASN A 34 -39.44 8.10 -6.16
N LEU A 35 -38.50 7.44 -6.84
CA LEU A 35 -37.18 7.21 -6.23
C LEU A 35 -36.37 8.49 -6.35
N HIS A 36 -36.34 9.29 -5.28
CA HIS A 36 -35.37 10.37 -5.19
C HIS A 36 -33.97 9.76 -5.39
N PRO A 37 -33.16 10.28 -6.34
CA PRO A 37 -31.81 9.81 -6.51
C PRO A 37 -31.08 9.95 -5.17
N PRO A 38 -30.30 8.94 -4.74
CA PRO A 38 -29.55 9.05 -3.51
C PRO A 38 -28.72 10.33 -3.58
N THR A 39 -28.96 11.25 -2.64
CA THR A 39 -28.22 12.49 -2.53
C THR A 39 -26.75 12.12 -2.41
N SER A 40 -25.98 12.46 -3.45
CA SER A 40 -24.55 12.23 -3.47
C SER A 40 -23.95 12.83 -2.19
N ALA A 41 -23.05 12.11 -1.53
CA ALA A 41 -22.26 12.67 -0.41
C ALA A 41 -21.42 13.89 -0.84
N PHE A 42 -21.37 14.18 -2.15
CA PHE A 42 -20.76 15.38 -2.73
C PHE A 42 -21.74 16.55 -2.93
N ASN A 43 -23.06 16.37 -2.75
CA ASN A 43 -24.04 17.47 -2.86
C ASN A 43 -23.90 18.48 -1.70
N SER A 44 -23.29 18.07 -0.59
CA SER A 44 -22.92 18.95 0.53
C SER A 44 -21.55 19.61 0.34
N TYR A 45 -20.84 19.34 -0.76
CA TYR A 45 -19.58 19.99 -1.06
C TYR A 45 -19.89 21.38 -1.66
N THR A 46 -20.12 22.37 -0.78
CA THR A 46 -20.13 23.77 -1.19
C THR A 46 -18.74 24.08 -1.73
N ASN A 47 -18.62 24.10 -3.06
CA ASN A 47 -17.36 24.34 -3.72
C ASN A 47 -16.94 25.78 -3.38
N LYS A 48 -15.93 25.94 -2.51
CA LYS A 48 -15.43 27.26 -2.09
C LYS A 48 -14.84 28.07 -3.26
N PHE A 49 -14.53 27.39 -4.36
CA PHE A 49 -13.88 27.97 -5.53
C PHE A 49 -14.90 28.12 -6.65
N LYS A 50 -15.02 29.34 -7.17
CA LYS A 50 -15.99 29.66 -8.24
C LYS A 50 -15.49 29.19 -9.60
N ASN A 51 -14.18 29.21 -9.83
CA ASN A 51 -13.55 28.90 -11.11
C ASN A 51 -12.41 27.87 -10.94
N ALA A 52 -12.09 27.15 -12.03
CA ALA A 52 -10.97 26.21 -12.02
C ALA A 52 -9.62 26.88 -11.72
N GLN A 53 -9.41 28.09 -12.24
CA GLN A 53 -8.22 28.90 -11.95
C GLN A 53 -8.10 29.23 -10.46
N ASP A 54 -9.22 29.59 -9.84
CA ASP A 54 -9.33 29.91 -8.42
C ASP A 54 -9.03 28.70 -7.53
N PHE A 55 -9.41 27.49 -7.99
CA PHE A 55 -9.02 26.22 -7.38
C PHE A 55 -7.51 25.96 -7.52
N TYR A 56 -6.93 26.20 -8.70
CA TYR A 56 -5.48 26.02 -8.95
C TYR A 56 -4.62 26.99 -8.14
N ASP A 57 -5.07 28.23 -7.98
CA ASP A 57 -4.36 29.27 -7.22
C ASP A 57 -4.43 29.03 -5.70
N HIS A 58 -5.45 28.29 -5.24
CA HIS A 58 -5.66 27.93 -3.83
C HIS A 58 -5.48 26.44 -3.54
N ILE A 59 -4.68 25.71 -4.34
CA ILE A 59 -4.28 24.33 -4.02
C ILE A 59 -3.46 24.38 -2.73
N GLN A 60 -4.13 24.20 -1.59
CA GLN A 60 -3.49 23.80 -0.36
C GLN A 60 -3.02 22.36 -0.57
N PRO A 61 -1.71 22.07 -0.62
CA PRO A 61 -1.27 20.68 -0.66
C PRO A 61 -1.80 20.04 0.62
N ILE A 62 -2.79 19.14 0.52
CA ILE A 62 -3.25 18.36 1.67
C ILE A 62 -2.05 17.47 2.04
N PRO A 63 -1.28 17.80 3.10
CA PRO A 63 -0.14 16.99 3.43
C PRO A 63 -0.72 15.75 4.08
N PHE A 64 -0.76 14.62 3.38
CA PHE A 64 -1.09 13.34 4.02
C PHE A 64 -0.09 12.98 5.16
N GLN A 65 0.99 13.75 5.29
CA GLN A 65 1.93 13.75 6.40
C GLN A 65 1.75 15.02 7.25
N THR A 66 0.78 15.02 8.16
CA THR A 66 0.49 16.12 9.10
C THR A 66 1.25 15.95 10.44
N ASN A 67 0.98 16.79 11.44
CA ASN A 67 1.38 16.52 12.82
C ASN A 67 0.35 15.69 13.61
N THR A 68 -0.68 15.19 12.94
CA THR A 68 -1.82 14.49 13.56
C THR A 68 -1.86 13.01 13.18
N LEU A 69 -2.45 12.21 14.06
CA LEU A 69 -2.78 10.82 13.76
C LEU A 69 -4.01 10.75 12.83
N PRO A 70 -4.11 9.70 11.99
CA PRO A 70 -5.19 9.59 11.04
C PRO A 70 -6.54 9.41 11.74
N LYS A 71 -7.52 10.25 11.39
CA LYS A 71 -8.90 10.16 11.90
C LYS A 71 -9.80 9.31 11.01
N ASP A 72 -9.45 9.21 9.73
CA ASP A 72 -10.16 8.39 8.74
C ASP A 72 -9.20 7.43 8.00
N ARG A 73 -9.76 6.32 7.51
CA ARG A 73 -9.05 5.31 6.71
C ARG A 73 -8.44 5.88 5.44
N SER A 74 -8.99 6.96 4.90
CA SER A 74 -8.51 7.59 3.66
C SER A 74 -7.18 8.31 3.84
N GLU A 75 -6.87 8.72 5.07
CA GLU A 75 -5.62 9.37 5.46
C GLU A 75 -4.47 8.36 5.55
N ILE A 76 -4.78 7.07 5.74
CA ILE A 76 -3.79 5.98 5.69
C ILE A 76 -3.52 5.59 4.23
N ARG A 77 -2.41 6.09 3.69
CA ARG A 77 -1.91 5.77 2.36
C ARG A 77 -0.88 4.65 2.41
N GLY A 78 -0.34 4.30 1.25
CA GLY A 78 0.68 3.26 1.11
C GLY A 78 2.10 3.82 1.06
N VAL A 79 3.04 2.96 0.69
CA VAL A 79 4.38 3.34 0.23
C VAL A 79 4.43 3.34 -1.30
N ASP A 80 5.53 3.80 -1.87
CA ASP A 80 5.78 3.61 -3.29
C ASP A 80 5.78 2.12 -3.70
N SER A 81 5.37 1.83 -4.94
CA SER A 81 5.25 0.46 -5.46
C SER A 81 6.59 -0.28 -5.54
N SER A 82 7.68 0.42 -5.87
CA SER A 82 9.02 -0.17 -5.91
C SER A 82 9.53 -0.52 -4.51
N ILE A 83 9.22 0.33 -3.52
CA ILE A 83 9.52 0.07 -2.11
C ILE A 83 8.66 -1.05 -1.56
N HIS A 84 7.37 -1.10 -1.91
CA HIS A 84 6.48 -2.21 -1.55
C HIS A 84 7.05 -3.54 -2.06
N ARG A 85 7.44 -3.60 -3.33
CA ARG A 85 8.06 -4.81 -3.91
C ARG A 85 9.39 -5.15 -3.23
N PHE A 86 10.22 -4.16 -2.93
CA PHE A 86 11.49 -4.38 -2.24
C PHE A 86 11.28 -4.96 -0.84
N LEU A 87 10.37 -4.38 -0.05
CA LEU A 87 9.98 -4.87 1.26
C LEU A 87 9.64 -6.36 1.17
N PHE A 88 8.65 -6.73 0.36
CA PHE A 88 8.14 -8.10 0.39
C PHE A 88 9.01 -9.15 -0.30
N ASN A 89 9.86 -8.76 -1.25
CA ASN A 89 10.61 -9.72 -2.07
C ASN A 89 12.12 -9.77 -1.80
N LYS A 90 12.72 -8.68 -1.30
CA LYS A 90 14.19 -8.55 -1.19
C LYS A 90 14.67 -8.18 0.21
N PHE A 91 13.81 -7.59 1.04
CA PHE A 91 14.21 -7.14 2.36
C PHE A 91 14.46 -8.33 3.30
N LYS A 92 15.51 -8.21 4.13
CA LYS A 92 15.87 -9.23 5.11
C LYS A 92 15.02 -9.07 6.38
N TRP A 93 13.82 -9.63 6.34
CA TRP A 93 12.84 -9.58 7.43
C TRP A 93 13.32 -10.15 8.77
N LYS A 94 14.38 -10.97 8.79
CA LYS A 94 14.94 -11.58 10.02
C LYS A 94 15.55 -10.55 10.97
N GLU A 95 15.98 -9.40 10.46
CA GLU A 95 16.62 -8.34 11.26
C GLU A 95 15.60 -7.44 11.98
N TYR A 96 14.31 -7.58 11.65
CA TYR A 96 13.22 -6.76 12.19
C TYR A 96 12.14 -7.67 12.76
N PRO A 97 12.13 -7.92 14.08
CA PRO A 97 11.13 -8.78 14.68
C PRO A 97 9.72 -8.17 14.52
N PRO A 98 8.68 -9.00 14.32
CA PRO A 98 7.32 -8.50 14.21
C PRO A 98 6.85 -7.93 15.54
N ILE A 99 6.24 -6.75 15.49
CA ILE A 99 5.66 -6.09 16.67
C ILE A 99 4.32 -6.72 17.07
N LEU A 100 3.62 -7.24 16.08
CA LEU A 100 2.37 -7.99 16.23
C LEU A 100 2.44 -9.23 15.34
N LYS A 101 2.04 -10.37 15.90
CA LYS A 101 1.85 -11.62 15.16
C LYS A 101 0.69 -12.37 15.79
N ASN A 102 -0.39 -12.55 15.03
CA ASN A 102 -1.59 -13.23 15.46
C ASN A 102 -2.15 -14.12 14.33
N GLU A 103 -3.38 -14.63 14.50
CA GLU A 103 -4.03 -15.48 13.48
C GLU A 103 -4.40 -14.74 12.19
N PHE A 104 -4.57 -13.41 12.25
CA PHE A 104 -5.04 -12.60 11.12
C PHE A 104 -3.91 -11.99 10.32
N MET A 105 -2.82 -11.61 11.00
CA MET A 105 -1.75 -10.83 10.42
C MET A 105 -0.45 -10.89 11.22
N MET A 106 0.61 -10.53 10.52
CA MET A 106 1.89 -10.16 11.12
C MET A 106 2.23 -8.75 10.69
N ILE A 107 2.67 -7.94 11.63
CA ILE A 107 3.05 -6.55 11.40
C ILE A 107 4.48 -6.34 11.84
N GLN A 108 5.22 -5.74 10.93
CA GLN A 108 6.49 -5.13 11.25
C GLN A 108 6.36 -3.63 11.12
N PHE A 109 6.93 -2.93 12.08
CA PHE A 109 6.85 -1.48 12.16
C PHE A 109 8.22 -0.86 11.92
N PHE A 110 8.27 0.04 10.95
CA PHE A 110 9.44 0.86 10.66
C PHE A 110 9.12 2.30 11.10
N PRO A 111 9.76 2.82 12.15
CA PRO A 111 9.46 4.16 12.65
C PRO A 111 9.86 5.25 11.65
N HIS A 112 9.40 6.49 11.84
CA HIS A 112 9.54 7.58 10.86
C HIS A 112 10.98 7.91 10.44
N HIS A 113 11.97 7.63 11.30
CA HIS A 113 13.40 7.88 11.07
C HIS A 113 14.10 6.70 10.38
N HIS A 114 13.40 5.60 10.14
CA HIS A 114 13.90 4.47 9.34
C HIS A 114 13.96 4.83 7.85
N ILE A 115 14.96 4.34 7.12
CA ILE A 115 15.18 4.71 5.70
C ILE A 115 13.97 4.38 4.79
N ILE A 116 13.30 3.26 5.03
CA ILE A 116 12.08 2.86 4.30
C ILE A 116 10.92 3.82 4.57
N SER A 117 10.85 4.40 5.77
CA SER A 117 9.80 5.33 6.15
C SER A 117 9.89 6.67 5.43
N ASN A 118 11.01 6.97 4.76
CA ASN A 118 11.14 8.16 3.91
C ASN A 118 10.25 8.06 2.65
N PHE A 119 9.81 6.86 2.28
CA PHE A 119 8.96 6.62 1.10
C PHE A 119 7.47 6.45 1.44
N ARG A 120 7.08 6.84 2.67
CA ARG A 120 5.68 6.83 3.13
C ARG A 120 4.87 7.91 2.40
N LYS A 121 3.63 7.62 2.01
CA LYS A 121 2.72 8.61 1.40
C LYS A 121 1.81 9.30 2.42
N SER A 122 1.91 8.93 3.69
CA SER A 122 1.17 9.48 4.82
C SER A 122 1.94 9.27 6.12
N ASN A 123 1.55 9.92 7.21
CA ASN A 123 2.17 9.72 8.53
C ASN A 123 2.26 8.25 8.93
N ILE A 124 1.14 7.56 8.78
CA ILE A 124 1.02 6.12 8.93
C ILE A 124 0.82 5.56 7.54
N ALA A 125 1.79 4.81 7.03
CA ALA A 125 1.72 4.20 5.72
C ALA A 125 1.64 2.67 5.81
N PHE A 126 0.73 2.09 5.03
CA PHE A 126 0.52 0.65 5.00
C PHE A 126 1.17 0.04 3.76
N ALA A 127 2.17 -0.81 3.98
CA ALA A 127 2.66 -1.73 2.97
C ALA A 127 1.98 -3.09 3.23
N VAL A 128 0.98 -3.45 2.44
CA VAL A 128 0.17 -4.66 2.70
C VAL A 128 0.48 -5.76 1.70
N ASN A 129 0.82 -6.95 2.19
CA ASN A 129 0.85 -8.19 1.43
C ASN A 129 -0.38 -9.04 1.79
N ILE A 130 -1.24 -9.23 0.79
CA ILE A 130 -2.50 -9.98 0.91
C ILE A 130 -2.47 -11.31 0.19
N TYR A 131 -1.39 -11.63 -0.53
CA TYR A 131 -1.31 -12.85 -1.33
C TYR A 131 -1.08 -14.12 -0.50
N THR A 132 -0.91 -13.96 0.81
CA THR A 132 -0.81 -15.04 1.80
C THR A 132 -2.16 -15.57 2.27
N ILE A 133 -3.27 -14.92 1.95
CA ILE A 133 -4.60 -15.31 2.42
C ILE A 133 -5.05 -16.59 1.70
N PRO A 134 -5.28 -17.71 2.42
CA PRO A 134 -5.74 -18.95 1.82
C PRO A 134 -7.20 -18.85 1.38
N LEU A 135 -7.59 -19.71 0.44
CA LEU A 135 -9.00 -19.90 0.09
C LEU A 135 -9.79 -20.27 1.35
N PHE A 136 -10.98 -19.70 1.52
CA PHE A 136 -11.85 -19.94 2.69
C PHE A 136 -11.20 -19.65 4.06
N ASN A 137 -10.20 -18.75 4.14
CA ASN A 137 -9.51 -18.45 5.40
C ASN A 137 -8.89 -19.69 6.08
N SER A 138 -8.72 -20.81 5.36
CA SER A 138 -8.21 -22.08 5.89
C SER A 138 -7.20 -22.72 4.94
N ILE A 139 -5.98 -22.87 5.43
CA ILE A 139 -4.90 -23.55 4.70
C ILE A 139 -5.28 -25.01 4.43
N ARG A 140 -5.85 -25.69 5.43
CA ARG A 140 -6.28 -27.10 5.32
C ARG A 140 -7.33 -27.29 4.22
N LEU A 141 -8.33 -26.40 4.17
CA LEU A 141 -9.37 -26.48 3.14
C LEU A 141 -8.81 -26.17 1.75
N ARG A 142 -7.99 -25.13 1.62
CA ARG A 142 -7.30 -24.81 0.36
C ARG A 142 -6.51 -26.02 -0.16
N ASP A 143 -5.73 -26.65 0.72
CA ASP A 143 -4.87 -27.76 0.33
C ASP A 143 -5.70 -29.02 0.00
N ALA A 144 -6.78 -29.28 0.74
CA ALA A 144 -7.74 -30.35 0.43
C ALA A 144 -8.41 -30.14 -0.93
N MET A 145 -8.89 -28.92 -1.21
CA MET A 145 -9.49 -28.56 -2.50
C MET A 145 -8.51 -28.71 -3.66
N ASN A 146 -7.26 -28.28 -3.47
CA ASN A 146 -6.23 -28.37 -4.51
C ASN A 146 -5.82 -29.83 -4.81
N ARG A 147 -5.89 -30.72 -3.81
CA ARG A 147 -5.56 -32.14 -3.96
C ARG A 147 -6.72 -32.97 -4.49
N TYR A 148 -7.95 -32.50 -4.37
CA TYR A 148 -9.13 -33.26 -4.77
C TYR A 148 -9.18 -33.48 -6.29
N ARG A 149 -9.15 -34.75 -6.71
CA ARG A 149 -9.26 -35.22 -8.11
C ARG A 149 -10.45 -36.13 -8.36
N GLY A 150 -11.42 -36.17 -7.43
CA GLY A 150 -12.58 -37.05 -7.51
C GLY A 150 -13.62 -36.59 -8.53
N ARG A 151 -14.76 -37.29 -8.57
CA ARG A 151 -15.87 -37.10 -9.52
C ARG A 151 -16.33 -35.63 -9.70
N TYR A 152 -16.21 -34.82 -8.65
CA TYR A 152 -16.66 -33.43 -8.64
C TYR A 152 -15.59 -32.39 -9.02
N SER A 153 -14.36 -32.81 -9.35
CA SER A 153 -13.26 -31.88 -9.65
C SER A 153 -13.53 -30.98 -10.86
N ASN A 154 -14.41 -31.44 -11.76
CA ASN A 154 -14.77 -30.73 -12.97
C ASN A 154 -15.91 -29.71 -12.78
N LEU A 155 -16.59 -29.71 -11.63
CA LEU A 155 -17.64 -28.74 -11.33
C LEU A 155 -17.08 -27.32 -11.35
N GLN A 156 -17.91 -26.39 -11.81
CA GLN A 156 -17.54 -24.98 -11.91
C GLN A 156 -17.07 -24.43 -10.57
N PHE A 157 -17.65 -24.86 -9.46
CA PHE A 157 -17.23 -24.48 -8.10
C PHE A 157 -15.76 -24.78 -7.77
N PHE A 158 -15.21 -25.92 -8.22
CA PHE A 158 -13.79 -26.25 -8.00
C PHE A 158 -12.87 -25.51 -8.97
N LYS A 159 -13.38 -25.12 -10.14
CA LYS A 159 -12.66 -24.35 -11.14
C LYS A 159 -12.68 -22.85 -10.85
N THR A 160 -13.75 -22.34 -10.25
CA THR A 160 -13.90 -20.94 -9.87
C THR A 160 -13.14 -20.70 -8.58
N LYS A 161 -12.13 -19.84 -8.66
CA LYS A 161 -11.36 -19.47 -7.48
C LYS A 161 -12.13 -18.37 -6.74
N THR A 162 -12.79 -18.74 -5.65
CA THR A 162 -13.66 -17.85 -4.84
C THR A 162 -12.90 -16.96 -3.84
N SER A 163 -11.59 -16.78 -4.02
CA SER A 163 -10.78 -16.05 -3.05
C SER A 163 -11.03 -14.54 -3.13
N PRO A 164 -11.22 -13.84 -1.98
CA PRO A 164 -11.51 -12.41 -1.96
C PRO A 164 -10.35 -11.56 -2.50
N ILE A 165 -9.15 -12.11 -2.61
CA ILE A 165 -7.96 -11.39 -3.10
C ILE A 165 -7.74 -11.51 -4.61
N GLN A 166 -8.61 -12.21 -5.35
CA GLN A 166 -8.42 -12.37 -6.79
C GLN A 166 -8.83 -11.15 -7.60
N SER A 167 -10.01 -10.62 -7.29
CA SER A 167 -10.51 -9.44 -7.97
C SER A 167 -9.78 -8.19 -7.46
N ALA A 168 -9.59 -7.19 -8.34
CA ALA A 168 -9.07 -5.89 -7.91
C ALA A 168 -9.96 -5.26 -6.83
N CYS A 169 -11.29 -5.44 -6.96
CA CYS A 169 -12.27 -4.97 -5.98
C CYS A 169 -12.05 -5.60 -4.60
N GLY A 170 -11.96 -6.93 -4.52
CA GLY A 170 -11.81 -7.62 -3.24
C GLY A 170 -10.45 -7.36 -2.57
N ARG A 171 -9.37 -7.17 -3.36
CA ARG A 171 -8.07 -6.68 -2.86
C ARG A 171 -8.21 -5.29 -2.23
N SER A 172 -8.93 -4.38 -2.87
CA SER A 172 -9.17 -3.02 -2.37
C SER A 172 -10.06 -3.02 -1.14
N GLN A 173 -11.13 -3.81 -1.11
CA GLN A 173 -12.02 -3.96 0.05
C GLN A 173 -11.27 -4.54 1.26
N THR A 174 -10.45 -5.57 1.05
CA THR A 174 -9.63 -6.15 2.12
C THR A 174 -8.67 -5.11 2.72
N LYS A 175 -7.94 -4.37 1.88
CA LYS A 175 -7.05 -3.30 2.36
C LYS A 175 -7.83 -2.18 3.07
N LYS A 176 -9.01 -1.83 2.58
CA LYS A 176 -9.90 -0.84 3.20
C LYS A 176 -10.32 -1.28 4.59
N LEU A 177 -10.78 -2.52 4.75
CA LEU A 177 -11.19 -3.11 6.03
C LEU A 177 -10.07 -3.01 7.08
N PHE A 178 -8.85 -3.46 6.76
CA PHE A 178 -7.76 -3.40 7.74
C PHE A 178 -7.36 -1.97 8.13
N ARG A 179 -7.49 -0.99 7.23
CA ARG A 179 -7.30 0.43 7.58
C ARG A 179 -8.39 0.94 8.50
N GLU A 180 -9.65 0.57 8.25
CA GLU A 180 -10.79 0.92 9.12
C GLU A 180 -10.61 0.37 10.53
N LEU A 181 -10.23 -0.91 10.64
CA LEU A 181 -9.97 -1.56 11.94
C LEU A 181 -8.80 -0.90 12.68
N PHE A 182 -7.76 -0.48 11.96
CA PHE A 182 -6.64 0.23 12.56
C PHE A 182 -7.03 1.63 13.07
N VAL A 183 -7.81 2.40 12.31
CA VAL A 183 -8.32 3.71 12.74
C VAL A 183 -9.22 3.55 13.97
N LYS A 184 -10.10 2.55 13.97
CA LYS A 184 -10.92 2.21 15.15
C LYS A 184 -10.05 1.89 16.36
N ALA A 185 -8.92 1.21 16.18
CA ALA A 185 -7.97 0.94 17.26
C ALA A 185 -7.23 2.20 17.76
N LEU A 186 -6.86 3.12 16.89
CA LEU A 186 -6.31 4.43 17.29
C LEU A 186 -7.31 5.23 18.14
N GLN A 187 -8.58 5.21 17.76
CA GLN A 187 -9.66 5.84 18.53
C GLN A 187 -9.86 5.15 19.88
N THR A 188 -9.93 3.81 19.88
CA THR A 188 -10.18 2.99 21.08
C THR A 188 -9.04 3.07 22.09
N SER A 189 -7.79 3.13 21.63
CA SER A 189 -6.60 3.28 22.51
C SER A 189 -6.46 4.69 23.10
N GLY A 190 -7.29 5.65 22.69
CA GLY A 190 -7.29 7.01 23.21
C GLY A 190 -6.06 7.83 22.82
N VAL A 191 -5.22 7.35 21.90
CA VAL A 191 -3.97 8.03 21.51
C VAL A 191 -4.20 9.26 20.64
N ILE A 192 -5.34 9.35 19.95
CA ILE A 192 -5.68 10.49 19.07
C ILE A 192 -5.85 11.80 19.87
N ASN A 193 -6.26 11.70 21.14
CA ASN A 193 -6.55 12.85 22.00
C ASN A 193 -5.46 13.10 23.06
N LYS A 194 -4.35 12.37 23.03
CA LYS A 194 -3.25 12.55 23.98
C LYS A 194 -2.29 13.63 23.46
N GLU A 195 -2.32 14.79 24.09
CA GLU A 195 -1.20 15.74 24.02
C GLU A 195 0.01 15.11 24.73
N GLY A 196 1.19 15.17 24.10
CA GLY A 196 2.38 14.48 24.62
C GLY A 196 2.96 15.21 25.83
N ASN A 197 3.21 14.48 26.93
CA ASN A 197 3.87 15.03 28.12
C ASN A 197 5.41 15.09 28.00
N ASP A 198 6.01 14.52 26.94
CA ASP A 198 7.47 14.42 26.74
C ASP A 198 7.87 15.04 25.38
N ASN A 199 9.18 15.35 25.23
CA ASN A 199 9.84 15.86 24.01
C ASN A 199 9.63 15.02 22.73
N THR A 200 8.91 13.90 22.79
CA THR A 200 8.51 13.08 21.63
C THR A 200 7.00 12.84 21.68
N SER A 201 6.25 13.41 20.74
CA SER A 201 4.80 13.27 20.73
C SER A 201 4.38 11.81 20.50
N VAL A 202 3.23 11.39 21.05
CA VAL A 202 2.62 10.07 20.77
C VAL A 202 2.50 9.84 19.27
N THR A 203 2.18 10.90 18.53
CA THR A 203 2.14 10.90 17.07
C THR A 203 3.48 10.50 16.46
N ASP A 204 4.60 11.04 16.95
CA ASP A 204 5.93 10.72 16.40
C ASP A 204 6.29 9.26 16.59
N LYS A 205 5.95 8.65 17.74
CA LYS A 205 6.19 7.21 17.95
C LYS A 205 5.43 6.32 16.98
N LEU A 206 4.25 6.73 16.54
CA LEU A 206 3.38 5.94 15.67
C LEU A 206 3.57 6.25 14.17
N LYS A 207 4.23 7.36 13.82
CA LYS A 207 4.58 7.71 12.44
C LYS A 207 5.57 6.68 11.87
N GLY A 208 5.29 6.16 10.68
CA GLY A 208 6.13 5.17 10.04
C GLY A 208 5.43 4.31 9.00
N VAL A 209 6.13 3.26 8.58
CA VAL A 209 5.61 2.25 7.65
C VAL A 209 5.27 0.98 8.42
N TYR A 210 4.03 0.54 8.26
CA TYR A 210 3.52 -0.72 8.77
C TYR A 210 3.55 -1.72 7.62
N ALA A 211 4.50 -2.64 7.66
CA ALA A 211 4.55 -3.76 6.75
C ALA A 211 3.68 -4.90 7.30
N ILE A 212 2.58 -5.17 6.61
CA ILE A 212 1.52 -6.04 7.07
C ILE A 212 1.44 -7.25 6.14
N TYR A 213 1.61 -8.43 6.69
CA TYR A 213 1.25 -9.70 6.05
C TYR A 213 -0.12 -10.12 6.57
N ILE A 214 -1.10 -10.28 5.68
CA ILE A 214 -2.44 -10.71 6.07
C ILE A 214 -2.58 -12.21 5.82
N TYR A 215 -2.86 -12.95 6.87
CA TYR A 215 -3.06 -14.40 6.84
C TYR A 215 -4.54 -14.77 6.70
N LYS A 216 -5.45 -13.95 7.26
CA LYS A 216 -6.89 -14.25 7.32
C LYS A 216 -7.70 -12.96 7.29
N VAL A 217 -8.85 -12.97 6.61
CA VAL A 217 -9.79 -11.83 6.61
C VAL A 217 -10.79 -12.01 7.75
N PRO A 218 -10.95 -11.04 8.68
CA PRO A 218 -11.97 -11.12 9.72
C PRO A 218 -13.36 -10.89 9.11
N ILE A 219 -14.27 -11.85 9.31
CA ILE A 219 -15.63 -11.82 8.73
C ILE A 219 -16.65 -11.41 9.79
N THR A 220 -16.65 -12.07 10.95
CA THR A 220 -17.60 -11.81 12.03
C THR A 220 -17.25 -10.54 12.80
N THR A 221 -18.22 -9.97 13.52
CA THR A 221 -18.03 -8.82 14.41
C THR A 221 -16.98 -9.11 15.47
N GLU A 222 -17.09 -10.26 16.14
CA GLU A 222 -16.11 -10.73 17.13
C GLU A 222 -14.68 -10.80 16.59
N GLN A 223 -14.50 -11.32 15.36
CA GLN A 223 -13.18 -11.36 14.73
C GLN A 223 -12.65 -9.96 14.42
N LYS A 224 -13.52 -9.04 13.98
CA LYS A 224 -13.14 -7.65 13.73
C LYS A 224 -12.74 -6.94 15.03
N ASP A 225 -13.49 -7.14 16.10
CA ASP A 225 -13.20 -6.54 17.40
C ASP A 225 -11.91 -7.11 18.01
N LYS A 226 -11.65 -8.42 17.83
CA LYS A 226 -10.36 -9.02 18.18
C LYS A 226 -9.19 -8.38 17.43
N VAL A 227 -9.33 -8.11 16.13
CA VAL A 227 -8.31 -7.39 15.35
C VAL A 227 -8.10 -5.97 15.88
N VAL A 228 -9.16 -5.28 16.30
CA VAL A 228 -9.07 -3.94 16.91
C VAL A 228 -8.35 -3.98 18.25
N GLN A 229 -8.62 -4.99 19.09
CA GLN A 229 -7.92 -5.20 20.35
C GLN A 229 -6.43 -5.47 20.13
N ASP A 230 -6.08 -6.37 19.20
CA ASP A 230 -4.70 -6.68 18.84
C ASP A 230 -3.95 -5.45 18.33
N TYR A 231 -4.60 -4.63 17.49
CA TYR A 231 -4.05 -3.34 17.05
C TYR A 231 -3.86 -2.37 18.22
N SER A 232 -4.84 -2.27 19.12
CA SER A 232 -4.78 -1.38 20.29
C SER A 232 -3.65 -1.78 21.24
N ALA A 233 -3.46 -3.07 21.47
CA ALA A 233 -2.34 -3.62 22.25
C ALA A 233 -0.99 -3.29 21.59
N MET A 234 -0.88 -3.45 20.26
CA MET A 234 0.31 -3.08 19.50
C MET A 234 0.61 -1.57 19.61
N ILE A 235 -0.40 -0.71 19.47
CA ILE A 235 -0.27 0.75 19.59
C ILE A 235 0.23 1.11 20.99
N ASN A 236 -0.40 0.58 22.04
CA ASN A 236 0.03 0.81 23.42
C ASN A 236 1.46 0.33 23.68
N LYS A 237 1.85 -0.81 23.09
CA LYS A 237 3.20 -1.36 23.15
C LYS A 237 4.22 -0.42 22.51
N ILE A 238 3.93 0.19 21.36
CA ILE A 238 4.82 1.19 20.72
C ILE A 238 4.95 2.46 21.58
N VAL A 239 3.84 2.94 22.14
CA VAL A 239 3.79 4.24 22.81
C VAL A 239 4.40 4.17 24.21
N ASN A 240 4.07 3.14 24.99
CA ASN A 240 4.37 3.08 26.42
C ASN A 240 5.61 2.23 26.75
N ASP A 241 5.96 1.21 25.96
CA ASP A 241 7.12 0.36 26.24
C ASP A 241 8.42 0.98 25.70
N LYS A 242 9.23 1.51 26.61
CA LYS A 242 10.53 2.13 26.29
C LYS A 242 11.53 1.14 25.69
N ASN A 243 11.54 -0.12 26.12
CA ASN A 243 12.51 -1.12 25.63
C ASN A 243 12.23 -1.46 24.17
N ILE A 244 10.95 -1.57 23.82
CA ILE A 244 10.53 -1.84 22.45
C ILE A 244 10.82 -0.64 21.57
N TRP A 245 10.47 0.57 22.02
CA TRP A 245 10.78 1.78 21.29
C TRP A 245 12.28 1.93 21.02
N ASN A 246 13.12 1.69 22.03
CA ASN A 246 14.58 1.73 21.88
C ASN A 246 15.08 0.67 20.90
N THR A 247 14.53 -0.54 20.93
CA THR A 247 14.87 -1.61 19.97
C THR A 247 14.54 -1.20 18.53
N LEU A 248 13.35 -0.61 18.32
CA LEU A 248 12.91 -0.09 17.02
C LEU A 248 13.81 1.05 16.53
N ASN A 249 14.19 1.97 17.42
CA ASN A 249 15.09 3.08 17.10
C ASN A 249 16.48 2.58 16.72
N GLN A 250 17.05 1.65 17.49
CA GLN A 250 18.34 1.05 17.20
C GLN A 250 18.33 0.32 15.84
N ALA A 251 17.28 -0.45 15.57
CA ALA A 251 17.10 -1.10 14.27
C ALA A 251 17.03 -0.07 13.14
N ALA A 252 16.30 1.03 13.34
CA ALA A 252 16.23 2.12 12.38
C ALA A 252 17.55 2.86 12.17
N HIS A 253 18.38 3.04 13.20
CA HIS A 253 19.72 3.58 13.03
C HIS A 253 20.62 2.66 12.20
N ARG A 254 20.56 1.34 12.45
CA ARG A 254 21.26 0.32 11.65
C ARG A 254 20.76 0.28 10.20
N SER A 255 19.50 0.64 9.96
CA SER A 255 18.91 0.65 8.62
C SER A 255 19.58 1.60 7.62
N LYS A 256 20.39 2.56 8.09
CA LYS A 256 21.13 3.49 7.22
C LYS A 256 22.09 2.76 6.26
N SER A 257 22.47 1.51 6.55
CA SER A 257 23.30 0.65 5.69
C SER A 257 22.51 -0.22 4.70
N VAL A 258 21.16 -0.20 4.74
CA VAL A 258 20.33 -1.00 3.82
C VAL A 258 20.59 -0.56 2.38
N ASN A 259 21.00 -1.50 1.55
CA ASN A 259 21.27 -1.24 0.14
C ASN A 259 19.96 -1.04 -0.64
N LEU A 260 19.60 0.23 -0.87
CA LEU A 260 18.45 0.63 -1.68
C LEU A 260 18.78 0.87 -3.17
N GLN A 261 20.05 0.70 -3.59
CA GLN A 261 20.49 0.88 -4.98
C GLN A 261 19.60 0.18 -6.03
N PRO A 262 19.14 -1.08 -5.84
CA PRO A 262 18.32 -1.74 -6.86
C PRO A 262 16.89 -1.19 -6.96
N VAL A 263 16.47 -0.31 -6.05
CA VAL A 263 15.08 0.17 -5.96
C VAL A 263 15.00 1.65 -6.29
N LEU A 264 15.96 2.46 -5.83
CA LEU A 264 15.99 3.91 -5.99
C LEU A 264 15.73 4.40 -7.42
N PRO A 265 16.24 3.77 -8.50
CA PRO A 265 15.96 4.20 -9.87
C PRO A 265 14.49 4.06 -10.29
N ASN A 266 13.77 3.12 -9.67
CA ASN A 266 12.38 2.80 -9.98
C ASN A 266 11.39 3.41 -8.98
N VAL A 267 11.88 4.08 -7.93
CA VAL A 267 11.00 4.75 -6.97
C VAL A 267 10.36 5.93 -7.67
N ARG A 268 9.07 5.78 -7.97
CA ARG A 268 8.25 6.90 -8.43
C ARG A 268 7.68 7.57 -7.20
N PHE A 269 8.34 8.63 -6.81
CA PHE A 269 7.75 9.50 -5.80
C PHE A 269 6.44 10.06 -6.36
N SER A 270 5.44 10.23 -5.49
CA SER A 270 4.07 10.61 -5.87
C SER A 270 3.94 12.00 -6.54
N TRP A 271 5.05 12.67 -6.81
CA TRP A 271 5.17 13.96 -7.51
C TRP A 271 5.46 13.84 -9.01
N GLU A 272 5.73 12.64 -9.56
CA GLU A 272 5.91 12.48 -11.01
C GLU A 272 4.56 12.51 -11.74
N VAL A 273 3.96 13.69 -11.83
CA VAL A 273 2.81 13.97 -12.69
C VAL A 273 3.33 14.38 -14.07
N GLY A 274 4.05 13.50 -14.78
CA GLY A 274 4.56 13.79 -16.14
C GLY A 274 5.21 15.18 -16.28
N ASN A 275 5.03 15.83 -17.44
CA ASN A 275 5.52 17.19 -17.72
C ASN A 275 4.86 18.31 -16.88
N CYS A 276 3.98 17.97 -15.92
CA CYS A 276 3.40 18.91 -14.98
C CYS A 276 4.23 18.91 -13.69
N LYS A 277 5.48 19.37 -13.78
CA LYS A 277 6.24 19.77 -12.59
C LYS A 277 5.63 21.08 -12.09
N ASP A 278 4.89 21.02 -10.98
CA ASP A 278 4.54 22.23 -10.25
C ASP A 278 5.62 22.48 -9.19
N ASP A 279 6.41 23.54 -9.39
CA ASP A 279 7.50 23.95 -8.51
C ASP A 279 7.03 24.35 -7.10
N ARG A 280 5.71 24.45 -6.88
CA ARG A 280 5.07 24.78 -5.60
C ARG A 280 4.77 23.56 -4.73
N ILE A 281 4.86 22.34 -5.25
CA ILE A 281 4.70 21.11 -4.46
C ILE A 281 6.01 20.82 -3.72
N ARG A 282 6.24 21.55 -2.62
CA ARG A 282 7.30 21.24 -1.65
C ARG A 282 6.74 20.32 -0.57
N PHE A 283 7.02 19.01 -0.66
CA PHE A 283 6.80 18.13 0.49
C PHE A 283 8.00 18.17 1.44
N PRO A 284 7.80 18.26 2.77
CA PRO A 284 8.77 18.88 3.66
C PRO A 284 9.94 17.99 4.12
N PHE A 285 10.04 16.73 3.68
CA PHE A 285 10.86 15.75 4.39
C PHE A 285 11.74 14.86 3.52
N ILE A 286 11.85 15.15 2.22
CA ILE A 286 12.98 14.60 1.47
C ILE A 286 14.06 15.65 1.50
N ASN A 287 15.02 15.45 2.40
CA ASN A 287 16.26 16.19 2.33
C ASN A 287 16.94 15.81 1.00
N MET A 288 16.65 16.57 -0.05
CA MET A 288 17.20 16.37 -1.38
C MET A 288 18.72 16.41 -1.31
N THR A 289 19.32 17.12 -0.34
CA THR A 289 20.77 17.08 -0.13
C THR A 289 21.25 15.70 0.34
N GLU A 290 20.51 14.93 1.14
CA GLU A 290 20.88 13.55 1.50
C GLU A 290 20.69 12.54 0.37
N ILE A 291 19.64 12.70 -0.44
CA ILE A 291 19.39 11.81 -1.59
C ILE A 291 20.34 12.16 -2.75
N GLN A 292 20.57 13.45 -3.00
CA GLN A 292 21.53 13.93 -4.00
C GLN A 292 22.96 13.71 -3.53
N SER A 293 23.30 13.84 -2.23
CA SER A 293 24.62 13.46 -1.73
C SER A 293 24.88 11.98 -1.94
N LYS A 294 23.92 11.10 -1.59
CA LYS A 294 24.02 9.66 -1.88
C LYS A 294 24.09 9.34 -3.38
N LYS A 295 23.34 10.06 -4.24
CA LYS A 295 23.44 9.94 -5.70
C LYS A 295 24.79 10.44 -6.23
N SER A 296 25.34 11.50 -5.66
CA SER A 296 26.59 12.15 -6.07
C SER A 296 27.84 11.40 -5.58
N GLU A 297 27.83 10.86 -4.36
CA GLU A 297 28.84 9.93 -3.84
C GLU A 297 28.87 8.66 -4.69
N TYR A 298 27.71 8.18 -5.12
CA TYR A 298 27.60 7.05 -6.02
C TYR A 298 28.22 7.37 -7.40
N THR A 299 27.90 8.51 -8.00
CA THR A 299 28.52 8.92 -9.28
C THR A 299 30.03 9.12 -9.15
N LYS A 300 30.51 9.66 -8.01
CA LYS A 300 31.94 9.82 -7.73
C LYS A 300 32.65 8.47 -7.53
N ARG A 301 32.06 7.51 -6.80
CA ARG A 301 32.62 6.16 -6.60
C ARG A 301 32.65 5.36 -7.90
N PHE A 302 31.62 5.47 -8.74
CA PHE A 302 31.59 4.83 -10.07
C PHE A 302 32.62 5.42 -11.03
N LYS A 303 32.78 6.76 -11.06
CA LYS A 303 33.86 7.40 -11.84
C LYS A 303 35.24 7.00 -11.33
N LYS A 304 35.43 6.86 -10.01
CA LYS A 304 36.72 6.46 -9.40
C LYS A 304 37.06 5.00 -9.72
N ASN A 305 36.08 4.08 -9.71
CA ASN A 305 36.28 2.68 -10.06
C ASN A 305 36.45 2.47 -11.59
N ALA A 306 35.73 3.22 -12.42
CA ALA A 306 35.89 3.19 -13.88
C ALA A 306 37.26 3.74 -14.30
N ASN A 307 37.76 4.79 -13.65
CA ASN A 307 39.12 5.30 -13.88
C ASN A 307 40.21 4.34 -13.36
N LYS A 308 39.95 3.60 -12.27
CA LYS A 308 40.89 2.59 -11.77
C LYS A 308 41.01 1.38 -12.72
N GLN A 309 39.89 0.93 -13.29
CA GLN A 309 39.86 -0.13 -14.31
C GLN A 309 40.47 0.32 -15.65
N ARG A 310 40.27 1.58 -16.07
CA ARG A 310 40.95 2.13 -17.26
C ARG A 310 42.46 2.22 -17.08
N ASN A 311 42.94 2.62 -15.90
CA ASN A 311 44.38 2.71 -15.63
C ASN A 311 45.05 1.34 -15.48
N GLN A 312 44.34 0.32 -14.98
CA GLN A 312 44.84 -1.07 -14.98
C GLN A 312 44.89 -1.64 -16.40
N ASN A 313 43.84 -1.46 -17.20
CA ASN A 313 43.84 -1.93 -18.59
C ASN A 313 44.85 -1.19 -19.48
N GLN A 314 45.23 0.05 -19.18
CA GLN A 314 46.32 0.74 -19.88
C GLN A 314 47.72 0.28 -19.45
N GLN A 315 47.89 -0.21 -18.23
CA GLN A 315 49.15 -0.79 -17.76
C GLN A 315 49.39 -2.21 -18.29
N ASP A 316 48.32 -2.97 -18.54
CA ASP A 316 48.41 -4.33 -19.11
C ASP A 316 48.55 -4.36 -20.64
N ILE A 317 48.42 -3.21 -21.33
CA ILE A 317 48.64 -3.08 -22.79
C ILE A 317 50.08 -2.59 -23.10
N ILE A 318 50.84 -2.14 -22.09
CA ILE A 318 52.22 -1.61 -22.24
C ILE A 318 53.27 -2.58 -21.63
N LYS A 319 52.91 -3.85 -21.43
CA LYS A 319 53.86 -4.90 -21.04
C LYS A 319 54.02 -5.97 -22.11
#